data_AF-A0A1W9WJ90-F1
#
_entry.id   AF-A0A1W9WJ90-F1
#
_cell.length_a   1.000
_cell.length_b   1.000
_cell.length_c   1.000
_cell.angle_alpha   90.00
_cell.angle_beta   90.00
_cell.angle_gamma   90.00
#
_symmetry.space_group_name_H-M   'P 1'
#
loop_
_entity.id
_entity.type
_entity.pdbx_description
1 polymer ?
#
loop_
_entity_poly.entity_id
_entity_poly.type
_entity_poly.pdbx_seq_one_letter_code
_entity_poly.pdbx_strand_id
1 'polypeptide(L)'
;MVKDENKLWYMKQVADELRQHHCMFAESKVFEKVYILELSHWTEGMPLKQYQKFLKKYGLPALKEVTSIPRVIKTVERDIPDLGVMGLTIITDIGQQKTAFFEDCQGDEACVQECPENALEMLEKDGVFGISINLALCDGVACKRCERVCNEKCFALLELLIAQD
;
A
#
# COMPACT_ATOMS: atom_id res chain seq x y z
N MET A 1 -5.12 15.62 32.01
CA MET A 1 -5.16 17.03 32.44
C MET A 1 -4.06 17.76 31.70
N VAL A 2 -4.39 18.77 30.89
CA VAL A 2 -3.39 19.45 30.04
C VAL A 2 -2.46 20.27 30.93
N LYS A 3 -1.15 20.07 30.81
CA LYS A 3 -0.14 20.54 31.78
C LYS A 3 0.23 22.03 31.67
N ASP A 4 -0.20 22.74 30.63
CA ASP A 4 0.17 24.14 30.40
C ASP A 4 -0.85 24.83 29.47
N GLU A 5 -1.52 25.85 29.97
CA GLU A 5 -2.60 26.56 29.25
C GLU A 5 -2.07 27.41 28.10
N ASN A 6 -0.85 27.95 28.22
CA ASN A 6 -0.25 28.79 27.18
C ASN A 6 0.09 27.98 25.92
N LYS A 7 0.47 26.71 26.08
CA LYS A 7 0.75 25.82 24.95
C LYS A 7 -0.52 25.47 24.16
N LEU A 8 -1.68 25.38 24.81
CA LEU A 8 -2.96 25.18 24.13
C LEU A 8 -3.31 26.37 23.22
N TRP A 9 -3.12 27.59 23.71
CA TRP A 9 -3.35 28.80 22.91
C TRP A 9 -2.39 28.91 21.74
N TYR A 10 -1.11 28.58 21.95
CA TYR A 10 -0.12 28.52 20.86
C TYR A 10 -0.49 27.48 19.80
N MET A 11 -0.88 26.27 20.20
CA MET A 11 -1.31 25.22 19.25
C MET A 11 -2.56 25.64 18.48
N LYS A 12 -3.49 26.37 19.13
CA LYS A 12 -4.68 26.90 18.46
C LYS A 12 -4.30 27.96 17.42
N GLN A 13 -3.41 28.89 17.76
CA GLN A 13 -2.93 29.91 16.83
C GLN A 13 -2.25 29.28 15.62
N VAL A 14 -1.36 28.31 15.82
CA VAL A 14 -0.69 27.58 14.72
C VAL A 14 -1.71 26.84 13.85
N ALA A 15 -2.73 26.21 14.45
CA ALA A 15 -3.79 25.54 13.71
C ALA A 15 -4.64 26.51 12.87
N ASP A 16 -4.93 27.71 13.40
CA ASP A 16 -5.70 28.73 12.70
C ASP A 16 -4.89 29.40 11.58
N GLU A 17 -3.59 29.63 11.78
CA GLU A 17 -2.65 30.07 10.72
C GLU A 17 -2.53 29.00 9.61
N LEU A 18 -2.38 27.72 9.98
CA LEU A 18 -2.37 26.62 9.01
C LEU A 18 -3.66 26.56 8.20
N ARG A 19 -4.85 26.74 8.82
CA ARG A 19 -6.13 26.78 8.09
C ARG A 19 -6.25 27.97 7.14
N GLN A 20 -5.69 29.13 7.51
CA GLN A 20 -5.75 30.32 6.66
C GLN A 20 -4.83 30.20 5.43
N HIS A 21 -3.72 29.47 5.53
CA HIS A 21 -2.74 29.33 4.44
C HIS A 21 -2.89 28.05 3.62
N HIS A 22 -3.38 26.97 4.20
CA HIS A 22 -3.74 25.76 3.46
C HIS A 22 -5.20 25.88 3.03
N CYS A 23 -5.43 26.15 1.75
CA CYS A 23 -6.74 26.05 1.13
C CYS A 23 -7.33 24.67 1.47
N MET A 24 -8.28 24.61 2.41
CA MET A 24 -9.01 23.39 2.72
C MET A 24 -9.86 23.08 1.50
N PHE A 25 -9.35 22.25 0.60
CA PHE A 25 -10.06 21.80 -0.60
C PHE A 25 -11.46 21.26 -0.28
N ALA A 26 -11.62 20.69 0.92
CA ALA A 26 -12.90 20.21 1.45
C ALA A 26 -13.96 21.30 1.69
N GLU A 27 -13.58 22.57 1.94
CA GLU A 27 -14.53 23.68 2.13
C GLU A 27 -14.89 24.37 0.80
N SER A 28 -14.06 24.19 -0.23
CA SER A 28 -14.31 24.77 -1.54
C SER A 28 -15.46 24.06 -2.24
N LYS A 29 -16.59 24.77 -2.36
CA LYS A 29 -17.75 24.30 -3.16
C LYS A 29 -17.44 24.07 -4.63
N VAL A 30 -16.39 24.71 -5.15
CA VAL A 30 -15.90 24.46 -6.51
C VAL A 30 -15.20 23.11 -6.56
N PHE A 31 -14.30 22.85 -5.62
CA PHE A 31 -13.57 21.58 -5.55
C PHE A 31 -14.51 20.40 -5.32
N GLU A 32 -15.45 20.51 -4.36
CA GLU A 32 -16.45 19.47 -4.08
C GLU A 32 -17.18 19.03 -5.37
N LYS A 33 -17.63 20.00 -6.18
CA LYS A 33 -18.34 19.73 -7.44
C LYS A 33 -17.44 19.10 -8.50
N VAL A 34 -16.19 19.55 -8.64
CA VAL A 34 -15.23 19.00 -9.61
C VAL A 34 -14.79 17.59 -9.20
N TYR A 35 -14.51 17.38 -7.92
CA TYR A 35 -14.05 16.11 -7.38
C TYR A 35 -15.05 14.98 -7.62
N ILE A 36 -16.35 15.24 -7.39
CA ILE A 36 -17.41 14.27 -7.68
C ILE A 36 -17.47 13.94 -9.17
N LEU A 37 -17.28 14.94 -10.05
CA LEU A 37 -17.24 14.72 -11.49
C LEU A 37 -16.02 13.90 -11.93
N GLU A 38 -14.85 14.15 -11.35
CA GLU A 38 -13.63 13.37 -11.58
C GLU A 38 -13.86 11.91 -11.19
N LEU A 39 -14.34 11.65 -9.97
CA LEU A 39 -14.66 10.29 -9.53
C LEU A 39 -15.63 9.61 -10.49
N SER A 40 -16.73 10.30 -10.84
CA SER A 40 -17.72 9.72 -11.75
C SER A 40 -17.15 9.39 -13.14
N HIS A 41 -16.19 10.18 -13.65
CA HIS A 41 -15.56 9.92 -14.95
C HIS A 41 -14.58 8.75 -14.88
N TRP A 42 -13.70 8.74 -13.87
CA TRP A 42 -12.59 7.80 -13.78
C TRP A 42 -12.97 6.45 -13.17
N THR A 43 -13.91 6.40 -12.21
CA THR A 43 -14.30 5.15 -11.52
C THR A 43 -15.61 4.59 -12.07
N GLU A 44 -16.61 5.43 -12.27
CA GLU A 44 -17.97 5.01 -12.68
C GLU A 44 -18.21 5.06 -14.20
N GLY A 45 -17.21 5.49 -14.98
CA GLY A 45 -17.27 5.48 -16.45
C GLY A 45 -18.19 6.54 -17.07
N MET A 46 -18.45 7.67 -16.39
CA MET A 46 -19.22 8.78 -16.95
C MET A 46 -18.60 9.26 -18.27
N PRO A 47 -19.34 9.39 -19.38
CA PRO A 47 -18.78 9.90 -20.63
C PRO A 47 -18.33 11.37 -20.55
N LEU A 48 -17.25 11.72 -21.26
CA LEU A 48 -16.69 13.09 -21.28
C LEU A 48 -17.72 14.16 -21.71
N LYS A 49 -18.64 13.83 -22.62
CA LYS A 49 -19.74 14.73 -23.03
C LYS A 49 -20.63 15.12 -21.85
N GLN A 50 -20.91 14.17 -20.96
CA GLN A 50 -21.73 14.37 -19.77
C GLN A 50 -20.96 15.16 -18.71
N TYR A 51 -19.67 14.85 -18.52
CA TYR A 51 -18.76 15.63 -17.68
C TYR A 51 -18.73 17.12 -18.10
N GLN A 52 -18.55 17.40 -19.40
CA GLN A 52 -18.51 18.77 -19.93
C GLN A 52 -19.86 19.50 -19.81
N LYS A 53 -20.99 18.78 -19.85
CA LYS A 53 -22.32 19.32 -19.58
C LYS A 53 -22.47 19.74 -18.12
N PHE A 54 -21.97 18.94 -17.18
CA PHE A 54 -21.99 19.30 -15.76
C PHE A 54 -21.06 20.45 -15.43
N LEU A 55 -19.86 20.53 -16.05
CA LEU A 55 -18.99 21.70 -15.92
C LEU A 55 -19.71 22.99 -16.31
N LYS A 56 -20.38 23.00 -17.47
CA LYS A 56 -21.20 24.16 -17.91
C LYS A 56 -22.32 24.48 -16.91
N LYS A 57 -23.01 23.47 -16.39
CA LYS A 57 -24.07 23.64 -15.39
C LYS A 57 -23.54 24.25 -14.08
N TYR A 58 -22.31 23.92 -13.69
CA TYR A 58 -21.68 24.46 -12.50
C TYR A 58 -21.00 25.82 -12.73
N GLY A 59 -21.07 26.38 -13.94
CA GLY A 59 -20.41 27.65 -14.28
C GLY A 59 -18.90 27.53 -14.39
N LEU A 60 -18.39 26.31 -14.60
CA LEU A 60 -16.96 26.02 -14.70
C LEU A 60 -16.50 25.99 -16.15
N PRO A 61 -15.23 26.35 -16.43
CA PRO A 61 -14.69 26.33 -17.78
C PRO A 61 -14.72 24.91 -18.34
N ALA A 62 -15.07 24.79 -19.62
CA ALA A 62 -15.04 23.51 -20.31
C ALA A 62 -13.59 23.04 -20.53
N LEU A 63 -13.37 21.73 -20.41
CA LEU A 63 -12.10 21.12 -20.81
C LEU A 63 -11.85 21.36 -22.29
N LYS A 64 -10.62 21.75 -22.63
CA LYS A 64 -10.18 21.90 -24.02
C LYS A 64 -9.91 20.51 -24.60
N GLU A 65 -10.33 20.30 -25.84
CA GLU A 65 -9.93 19.12 -26.58
C GLU A 65 -8.43 19.19 -26.87
N VAL A 66 -7.72 18.10 -26.60
CA VAL A 66 -6.30 17.99 -26.91
C VAL A 66 -6.18 17.76 -28.41
N THR A 67 -5.84 18.82 -29.15
CA THR A 67 -5.73 18.79 -30.62
C THR A 67 -4.35 18.43 -31.13
N SER A 68 -3.32 18.50 -30.27
CA SER A 68 -1.92 18.26 -30.64
C SER A 68 -1.32 17.14 -29.81
N ILE A 69 -0.39 16.38 -30.40
CA ILE A 69 0.40 15.39 -29.68
C ILE A 69 1.22 16.13 -28.61
N PRO A 70 1.03 15.83 -27.31
CA PRO A 70 1.76 16.51 -26.25
C PRO A 70 3.24 16.13 -26.30
N ARG A 71 4.12 17.12 -26.18
CA ARG A 71 5.55 16.88 -25.97
C ARG A 71 5.77 16.61 -24.48
N VAL A 72 6.12 15.37 -24.14
CA VAL A 72 6.48 14.99 -22.76
C VAL A 72 7.93 15.40 -22.50
N ILE A 73 8.14 16.30 -21.54
CA ILE A 73 9.47 16.70 -21.07
C ILE A 73 9.63 16.10 -19.68
N LYS A 74 10.35 14.98 -19.57
CA LYS A 74 10.77 14.44 -18.27
C LYS A 74 11.90 15.30 -17.74
N THR A 75 11.61 16.08 -16.71
CA THR A 75 12.58 17.01 -16.10
C THR A 75 13.43 16.30 -15.02
N VAL A 76 12.89 15.24 -14.42
CA VAL A 76 13.53 14.43 -13.36
C VAL A 76 13.21 12.95 -13.56
N GLU A 77 14.10 12.06 -13.10
CA GLU A 77 13.85 10.61 -13.10
C GLU A 77 12.90 10.16 -11.97
N ARG A 78 12.86 10.92 -10.85
CA ARG A 78 12.01 10.67 -9.69
C ARG A 78 11.41 11.98 -9.17
N ASP A 79 10.17 11.93 -8.67
CA ASP A 79 9.44 13.10 -8.13
C ASP A 79 10.13 13.73 -6.92
N ILE A 80 10.90 12.94 -6.16
CA ILE A 80 11.76 13.39 -5.07
C ILE A 80 13.21 13.15 -5.48
N PRO A 81 13.92 14.17 -5.99
CA PRO A 81 15.27 14.01 -6.54
C PRO A 81 16.37 13.97 -5.47
N ASP A 82 16.10 14.39 -4.24
CA ASP A 82 17.08 14.45 -3.15
C ASP A 82 16.48 13.85 -1.87
N LEU A 83 16.99 12.69 -1.45
CA LEU A 83 16.57 11.99 -0.24
C LEU A 83 17.18 12.62 1.03
N GLY A 84 17.91 13.73 0.89
CA GLY A 84 18.64 14.37 1.96
C GLY A 84 19.87 13.59 2.39
N VAL A 85 20.68 14.19 3.27
CA VAL A 85 21.97 13.65 3.73
C VAL A 85 21.83 12.29 4.42
N MET A 86 20.66 12.01 4.99
CA MET A 86 20.37 10.75 5.68
C MET A 86 19.82 9.66 4.75
N GLY A 87 19.55 9.99 3.48
CA GLY A 87 18.92 9.07 2.53
C GLY A 87 17.53 8.63 2.96
N LEU A 88 17.04 7.56 2.33
CA LEU A 88 15.75 6.96 2.65
C LEU A 88 16.00 5.54 3.15
N THR A 89 15.72 5.29 4.42
CA THR A 89 15.76 3.95 5.00
C THR A 89 14.40 3.30 4.81
N ILE A 90 14.29 2.41 3.82
CA ILE A 90 13.11 1.57 3.64
C ILE A 90 13.23 0.42 4.64
N ILE A 91 12.28 0.32 5.57
CA ILE A 91 12.13 -0.86 6.42
C ILE A 91 11.37 -1.88 5.58
N THR A 92 12.07 -2.87 5.03
CA THR A 92 11.49 -3.93 4.20
C THR A 92 10.75 -4.97 5.02
N ASP A 93 11.25 -5.24 6.23
CA ASP A 93 10.75 -6.31 7.09
C ASP A 93 9.91 -5.73 8.23
N ILE A 94 8.67 -5.39 7.89
CA ILE A 94 7.65 -4.93 8.86
C ILE A 94 6.91 -6.13 9.48
N GLY A 95 7.01 -7.30 8.84
CA GLY A 95 6.39 -8.55 9.27
C GLY A 95 7.28 -9.36 10.21
N GLN A 96 6.64 -10.07 11.15
CA GLN A 96 7.33 -11.14 11.88
C GLN A 96 7.59 -12.30 10.92
N GLN A 97 8.82 -12.79 10.89
CA GLN A 97 9.15 -14.06 10.24
C GLN A 97 9.09 -15.19 11.27
N LYS A 98 8.55 -16.34 10.89
CA LYS A 98 8.55 -17.55 11.72
C LYS A 98 9.13 -18.70 10.95
N THR A 99 10.00 -19.47 11.60
CA THR A 99 10.68 -20.61 11.00
C THR A 99 10.38 -21.88 11.78
N ALA A 100 10.06 -22.96 11.05
CA ALA A 100 9.94 -24.30 11.63
C ALA A 100 10.69 -25.32 10.76
N PHE A 101 11.31 -26.30 11.41
CA PHE A 101 12.01 -27.41 10.77
C PHE A 101 11.17 -28.68 10.82
N PHE A 102 11.16 -29.44 9.73
CA PHE A 102 10.34 -30.65 9.58
C PHE A 102 11.25 -31.83 9.19
N GLU A 103 11.32 -32.86 10.03
CA GLU A 103 12.22 -34.01 9.84
C GLU A 103 11.89 -34.83 8.57
N ASP A 104 10.60 -34.92 8.21
CA ASP A 104 10.13 -35.69 7.06
C ASP A 104 10.10 -34.88 5.75
N CYS A 105 10.54 -33.62 5.76
CA CYS A 105 10.57 -32.79 4.55
C CYS A 105 11.72 -33.21 3.62
N GLN A 106 11.44 -33.40 2.34
CA GLN A 106 12.44 -33.76 1.32
C GLN A 106 13.07 -32.54 0.61
N GLY A 107 12.63 -31.33 0.93
CA GLY A 107 13.12 -30.10 0.29
C GLY A 107 12.70 -29.95 -1.18
N ASP A 108 11.47 -30.37 -1.53
CA ASP A 108 10.95 -30.34 -2.91
C ASP A 108 10.48 -28.95 -3.40
N GLU A 109 10.49 -27.95 -2.51
CA GLU A 109 10.03 -26.57 -2.72
C GLU A 109 8.59 -26.42 -3.24
N ALA A 110 7.79 -27.49 -3.26
CA ALA A 110 6.45 -27.46 -3.85
C ALA A 110 5.55 -26.45 -3.13
N CYS A 111 5.70 -26.32 -1.81
CA CYS A 111 4.96 -25.36 -0.99
C CYS A 111 5.34 -23.90 -1.29
N VAL A 112 6.60 -23.63 -1.65
CA VAL A 112 7.09 -22.29 -2.01
C VAL A 112 6.55 -21.88 -3.37
N GLN A 113 6.64 -22.77 -4.35
CA GLN A 113 6.19 -22.50 -5.73
C GLN A 113 4.67 -22.30 -5.85
N GLU A 114 3.88 -22.98 -5.04
CA GLU A 114 2.42 -22.88 -5.07
C GLU A 114 1.89 -21.67 -4.26
N CYS A 115 2.75 -20.93 -3.54
CA CYS A 115 2.35 -19.80 -2.72
C CYS A 115 1.99 -18.58 -3.60
N PRO A 116 0.72 -18.14 -3.65
CA PRO A 116 0.34 -17.00 -4.51
C PRO A 116 0.95 -15.67 -4.04
N GLU A 117 1.23 -15.55 -2.74
CA GLU A 117 1.76 -14.33 -2.11
C GLU A 117 3.30 -14.35 -1.99
N ASN A 118 3.97 -15.42 -2.46
CA ASN A 118 5.42 -15.63 -2.29
C ASN A 118 5.89 -15.44 -0.83
N ALA A 119 5.08 -15.89 0.13
CA ALA A 119 5.28 -15.65 1.56
C ALA A 119 6.19 -16.68 2.25
N LEU A 120 6.65 -17.71 1.53
CA LEU A 120 7.39 -18.84 2.09
C LEU A 120 8.81 -18.88 1.50
N GLU A 121 9.79 -19.13 2.37
CA GLU A 121 11.18 -19.37 1.99
C GLU A 121 11.64 -20.70 2.58
N MET A 122 12.40 -21.49 1.82
CA MET A 122 12.97 -22.74 2.31
C MET A 122 14.36 -22.52 2.89
N LEU A 123 14.63 -23.13 4.03
CA LEU A 123 15.91 -23.07 4.74
C LEU A 123 16.44 -24.48 4.93
N GLU A 124 17.74 -24.67 4.75
CA GLU A 124 18.42 -25.94 5.03
C GLU A 124 19.41 -25.74 6.18
N LYS A 125 19.32 -26.59 7.21
CA LYS A 125 20.26 -26.57 8.32
C LYS A 125 20.58 -27.99 8.76
N ASP A 126 21.86 -28.35 8.75
CA ASP A 126 22.36 -29.65 9.22
C ASP A 126 21.67 -30.87 8.56
N GLY A 127 21.25 -30.74 7.29
CA GLY A 127 20.56 -31.77 6.53
C GLY A 127 19.05 -31.89 6.83
N VAL A 128 18.50 -30.97 7.63
CA VAL A 128 17.05 -30.85 7.89
C VAL A 128 16.51 -29.63 7.17
N PHE A 129 15.38 -29.80 6.48
CA PHE A 129 14.69 -28.73 5.78
C PHE A 129 13.69 -28.04 6.70
N GLY A 130 13.73 -26.71 6.69
CA GLY A 130 12.80 -25.84 7.37
C GLY A 130 12.14 -24.86 6.41
N ILE A 131 11.02 -24.31 6.84
CA ILE A 131 10.26 -23.32 6.08
C ILE A 131 10.10 -22.09 6.96
N SER A 132 10.44 -20.93 6.40
CA SER A 132 10.20 -19.61 6.97
C SER A 132 8.97 -18.99 6.31
N ILE A 133 8.06 -18.41 7.10
CA ILE A 133 6.93 -17.63 6.60
C ILE A 133 7.09 -16.16 6.95
N ASN A 134 6.79 -15.28 5.99
CA ASN A 134 6.63 -13.85 6.24
C ASN A 134 5.16 -13.54 6.56
N LEU A 135 4.86 -13.22 7.82
CA LEU A 135 3.50 -12.93 8.28
C LEU A 135 2.94 -11.61 7.73
N ALA A 136 3.77 -10.73 7.14
CA ALA A 136 3.25 -9.56 6.42
C ALA A 136 2.62 -9.92 5.06
N LEU A 137 2.99 -11.07 4.49
CA LEU A 137 2.48 -11.54 3.20
C LEU A 137 1.41 -12.64 3.36
N CYS A 138 1.46 -13.42 4.45
CA CYS A 138 0.51 -14.49 4.68
C CYS A 138 0.22 -14.70 6.18
N ASP A 139 -1.04 -14.51 6.58
CA ASP A 139 -1.52 -14.75 7.96
C ASP A 139 -1.65 -16.25 8.31
N GLY A 140 -1.40 -17.15 7.36
CA GLY A 140 -1.44 -18.59 7.57
C GLY A 140 -2.83 -19.20 7.82
N VAL A 141 -3.91 -18.49 7.46
CA VAL A 141 -5.30 -18.95 7.71
C VAL A 141 -6.14 -19.23 6.46
N ALA A 142 -5.91 -18.52 5.35
CA ALA A 142 -6.85 -18.48 4.23
C ALA A 142 -6.60 -19.55 3.15
N CYS A 143 -5.45 -19.52 2.48
CA CYS A 143 -5.25 -20.28 1.24
C CYS A 143 -4.95 -21.77 1.48
N LYS A 144 -4.15 -22.08 2.51
CA LYS A 144 -3.66 -23.43 2.88
C LYS A 144 -3.17 -24.28 1.70
N ARG A 145 -2.70 -23.64 0.62
CA ARG A 145 -2.24 -24.36 -0.58
C ARG A 145 -0.92 -25.06 -0.35
N CYS A 146 -0.02 -24.42 0.39
CA CYS A 146 1.25 -24.97 0.86
C CYS A 146 1.08 -26.30 1.63
N GLU A 147 0.04 -26.43 2.45
CA GLU A 147 -0.30 -27.67 3.16
C GLU A 147 -0.86 -28.77 2.25
N ARG A 148 -1.64 -28.39 1.23
CA ARG A 148 -2.25 -29.35 0.30
C ARG A 148 -1.30 -29.91 -0.75
N VAL A 149 -0.30 -29.14 -1.15
CA VAL A 149 0.66 -29.54 -2.20
C VAL A 149 1.79 -30.42 -1.66
N CYS A 150 1.97 -30.47 -0.34
CA CYS A 150 2.99 -31.30 0.28
C CYS A 150 2.68 -32.79 0.06
N ASN A 151 3.52 -33.47 -0.73
CA ASN A 151 3.36 -34.90 -1.04
C ASN A 151 3.52 -35.79 0.20
N GLU A 152 4.49 -35.44 1.06
CA GLU A 152 4.79 -36.17 2.31
C GLU A 152 3.82 -35.84 3.45
N LYS A 153 2.96 -34.81 3.29
CA LYS A 153 2.03 -34.30 4.31
C LYS A 153 2.70 -33.96 5.66
N CYS A 154 4.00 -33.67 5.65
CA CYS A 154 4.76 -33.28 6.83
C CYS A 154 4.58 -31.79 7.18
N PHE A 155 4.11 -30.97 6.24
CA PHE A 155 3.96 -29.53 6.45
C PHE A 155 2.64 -29.18 7.13
N ALA A 156 2.71 -28.75 8.39
CA ALA A 156 1.58 -28.23 9.14
C ALA A 156 1.74 -26.72 9.40
N LEU A 157 0.92 -25.91 8.73
CA LEU A 157 0.96 -24.45 8.83
C LEU A 157 0.70 -23.94 10.26
N LEU A 158 -0.13 -24.66 11.02
CA LEU A 158 -0.38 -24.38 12.44
C LEU A 158 0.86 -24.58 13.32
N GLU A 159 1.66 -25.61 13.06
CA GLU A 159 2.89 -25.85 13.81
C GLU A 159 3.90 -24.72 13.57
N LEU A 160 3.99 -24.25 12.32
CA LEU A 160 4.83 -23.12 11.94
C LEU A 160 4.37 -21.80 12.59
N LEU A 161 3.06 -21.60 12.74
CA LEU A 161 2.51 -20.42 13.43
C LEU A 161 2.69 -20.46 14.94
N ILE A 162 2.75 -21.65 15.55
CA ILE A 162 2.93 -21.84 17.00
C ILE A 162 4.40 -21.92 17.39
N ALA A 163 5.30 -22.23 16.44
CA ALA A 163 6.73 -22.20 16.64
C ALA A 163 7.15 -20.88 17.32
N GLN A 164 7.79 -21.02 18.47
CA GLN A 164 8.44 -19.92 19.19
C GLN A 164 9.87 -19.83 18.70
N ASP A 165 10.36 -18.60 18.57
CA ASP A 165 11.73 -18.28 18.17
C ASP A 165 12.79 -18.96 19.06
#